data_AF-A0A8J5MYE5-F1
#
_entry.id   AF-A0A8J5MYE5-F1
#
_cell.length_a   1.000
_cell.length_b   1.000
_cell.length_c   1.000
_cell.angle_alpha   90.00
_cell.angle_beta   90.00
_cell.angle_gamma   90.00
#
_symmetry.space_group_name_H-M   'P 1'
#
loop_
_entity.id
_entity.type
_entity.pdbx_description
1 polymer ?
#
loop_
_entity_poly.entity_id
_entity_poly.type
_entity_poly.pdbx_seq_one_letter_code
_entity_poly.pdbx_strand_id
1 'polypeptide(L)'
;MAGDSEKPLDESKSYMGIPEAQFVEDVDSFMKKEDNANAQEVIKRLDEQLNKYKFMEVHLQARRKKLKSQIPDIKSSLQIVKEMKTRKDTAEVIETRYLLSDQANVMLEYGLGDAEGLLSKNLGNATKNLKQVEHDLDFLRNQCTTTEVTMARIYNWDVKRRRAEKAAAEDKPLKGRGRGRGREFSFE
;
A
#
# COMPACT_ATOMS: atom_id res chain seq x y z
N MET A 1 2.14 30.90 -30.08
CA MET A 1 0.96 30.14 -29.63
C MET A 1 1.10 28.73 -30.18
N ALA A 2 0.78 27.72 -29.37
CA ALA A 2 1.17 26.30 -29.47
C ALA A 2 2.54 26.04 -28.81
N GLY A 3 2.66 25.23 -27.77
CA GLY A 3 1.70 24.43 -27.04
C GLY A 3 2.51 23.63 -26.02
N ASP A 4 2.17 23.77 -24.74
CA ASP A 4 2.77 23.00 -23.66
C ASP A 4 2.68 21.51 -23.96
N SER A 5 3.83 20.90 -24.27
CA SER A 5 4.01 19.46 -24.15
C SER A 5 4.54 19.19 -22.75
N GLU A 6 3.64 19.24 -21.76
CA GLU A 6 3.87 18.61 -20.47
C GLU A 6 4.12 17.12 -20.74
N LYS A 7 5.39 16.74 -20.67
CA LYS A 7 5.79 15.34 -20.61
C LYS A 7 5.16 14.76 -19.35
N PRO A 8 4.46 13.61 -19.41
CA PRO A 8 3.97 12.97 -18.20
C PRO A 8 5.19 12.66 -17.34
N LEU A 9 5.21 13.25 -16.16
CA LEU A 9 6.24 13.03 -15.15
C LEU A 9 6.28 11.53 -14.87
N ASP A 10 7.43 10.93 -15.17
CA ASP A 10 7.86 9.64 -14.67
C ASP A 10 7.85 9.73 -13.12
N GLU A 11 6.69 9.40 -12.53
CA GLU A 11 6.40 9.41 -11.10
C GLU A 11 6.99 8.18 -10.38
N SER A 12 8.12 7.65 -10.86
CA SER A 12 8.94 6.66 -10.15
C SER A 12 9.72 7.27 -8.96
N LYS A 13 9.21 8.32 -8.31
CA LYS A 13 9.85 9.00 -7.17
C LYS A 13 9.21 8.62 -5.84
N SER A 14 9.75 7.54 -5.27
CA SER A 14 9.99 7.37 -3.83
C SER A 14 8.78 7.20 -2.91
N TYR A 15 7.85 6.32 -3.28
CA TYR A 15 6.94 5.69 -2.30
C TYR A 15 7.66 4.59 -1.52
N MET A 16 8.79 4.90 -0.87
CA MET A 16 9.52 4.02 0.08
C MET A 16 9.62 2.51 -0.29
N GLY A 17 9.68 2.15 -1.58
CA GLY A 17 9.73 0.76 -2.03
C GLY A 17 8.41 0.00 -2.03
N ILE A 18 7.26 0.68 -1.92
CA ILE A 18 5.92 0.10 -2.11
C ILE A 18 5.80 -0.25 -3.61
N PRO A 19 5.65 -1.53 -3.97
CA PRO A 19 5.40 -1.91 -5.36
C PRO A 19 4.09 -1.28 -5.83
N GLU A 20 4.10 -0.70 -7.02
CA GLU A 20 2.88 -0.18 -7.64
C GLU A 20 2.01 -1.36 -8.11
N ALA A 21 0.73 -1.39 -7.72
CA ALA A 21 -0.20 -2.38 -8.19
C ALA A 21 -0.59 -2.05 -9.63
N GLN A 22 -0.44 -3.03 -10.52
CA GLN A 22 -0.92 -2.90 -11.89
C GLN A 22 -2.45 -2.92 -11.89
N PHE A 23 -3.06 -1.80 -12.25
CA PHE A 23 -4.50 -1.76 -12.47
C PHE A 23 -4.84 -2.50 -13.75
N VAL A 24 -5.60 -3.59 -13.63
CA VAL A 24 -6.07 -4.36 -14.78
C VAL A 24 -7.46 -3.88 -15.16
N GLU A 25 -7.51 -3.01 -16.18
CA GLU A 25 -8.77 -2.53 -16.78
C GLU A 25 -9.43 -3.63 -17.62
N ASP A 26 -8.67 -4.29 -18.48
CA ASP A 26 -9.14 -5.38 -19.32
C ASP A 26 -8.60 -6.73 -18.86
N VAL A 27 -9.41 -7.41 -18.05
CA VAL A 27 -9.11 -8.75 -17.53
C VAL A 27 -8.99 -9.79 -18.64
N ASP A 28 -9.69 -9.61 -19.77
CA ASP A 28 -9.66 -10.57 -20.89
C ASP A 28 -8.32 -10.53 -21.61
N SER A 29 -7.78 -9.32 -21.84
CA SER A 29 -6.44 -9.10 -22.38
C SER A 29 -5.33 -9.51 -21.38
N PHE A 30 -5.58 -9.38 -20.07
CA PHE A 30 -4.64 -9.81 -19.03
C PHE A 30 -4.57 -11.33 -18.86
N MET A 31 -5.69 -12.04 -18.98
CA MET A 31 -5.76 -13.50 -18.93
C MET A 31 -5.27 -14.18 -20.21
N LYS A 32 -5.16 -13.44 -21.33
CA LYS A 32 -4.57 -13.94 -22.59
C LYS A 32 -3.05 -14.01 -22.58
N LYS A 33 -2.37 -13.43 -21.57
CA LYS A 33 -0.93 -13.61 -21.39
C LYS A 33 -0.65 -15.05 -20.94
N GLU A 34 0.34 -15.73 -21.55
CA GLU A 34 0.64 -17.16 -21.32
C GLU A 34 0.90 -17.51 -19.84
N ASP A 35 1.29 -16.53 -19.01
CA ASP A 35 1.51 -16.69 -17.56
C ASP A 35 0.23 -16.82 -16.70
N ASN A 36 -0.96 -16.55 -17.26
CA ASN A 36 -2.22 -16.40 -16.50
C ASN A 36 -3.30 -17.44 -16.84
N ALA A 37 -2.90 -18.65 -17.27
CA ALA A 37 -3.84 -19.70 -17.68
C ALA A 37 -4.87 -20.09 -16.59
N ASN A 38 -4.49 -19.97 -15.31
CA ASN A 38 -5.33 -20.33 -14.17
C ASN A 38 -5.76 -19.09 -13.37
N ALA A 39 -7.04 -18.71 -13.49
CA ALA A 39 -7.62 -17.60 -12.73
C ALA A 39 -7.42 -17.75 -11.20
N GLN A 40 -7.48 -18.98 -10.68
CA GLN A 40 -7.26 -19.27 -9.25
C GLN A 40 -5.83 -18.99 -8.80
N GLU A 41 -4.84 -19.23 -9.66
CA GLU A 41 -3.43 -18.95 -9.35
C GLU A 41 -3.16 -17.45 -9.37
N VAL A 42 -3.75 -16.73 -10.34
CA VAL A 42 -3.70 -15.26 -10.40
C VAL A 42 -4.34 -14.64 -9.17
N ILE A 43 -5.52 -15.12 -8.76
CA ILE A 43 -6.20 -14.68 -7.53
C ILE A 43 -5.31 -14.92 -6.31
N LYS A 44 -4.64 -16.07 -6.21
CA LYS A 44 -3.73 -16.37 -5.11
C LYS A 44 -2.53 -15.42 -5.08
N ARG A 45 -1.91 -15.13 -6.23
CA ARG A 45 -0.81 -14.15 -6.34
C ARG A 45 -1.26 -12.75 -5.91
N LEU A 46 -2.47 -12.33 -6.30
CA LEU A 46 -3.04 -11.04 -5.89
C LEU A 46 -3.35 -10.98 -4.39
N ASP A 47 -3.82 -12.09 -3.80
CA ASP A 47 -4.03 -12.18 -2.35
C ASP A 47 -2.70 -12.08 -1.57
N GLU A 48 -1.64 -12.74 -2.05
CA GLU A 48 -0.29 -12.61 -1.49
C GLU A 48 0.23 -11.17 -1.57
N GLN A 49 -0.02 -10.45 -2.68
CA GLN A 49 0.31 -9.03 -2.82
C GLN A 49 -0.52 -8.16 -1.86
N LEU A 50 -1.82 -8.43 -1.73
CA LEU A 50 -2.69 -7.70 -0.80
C LEU A 50 -2.24 -7.88 0.66
N ASN A 51 -1.83 -9.08 1.04
CA ASN A 51 -1.30 -9.36 2.37
C ASN A 51 0.02 -8.60 2.63
N LYS A 52 0.88 -8.44 1.62
CA LYS A 52 2.07 -7.59 1.71
C LYS A 52 1.70 -6.12 1.90
N TYR A 53 0.73 -5.60 1.14
CA TYR A 53 0.27 -4.21 1.31
C TYR A 53 -0.32 -3.98 2.70
N LYS A 54 -1.14 -4.89 3.22
CA LYS A 54 -1.67 -4.82 4.60
C LYS A 54 -0.56 -4.80 5.64
N PHE A 55 0.47 -5.64 5.48
CA PHE A 55 1.61 -5.64 6.41
C PHE A 55 2.37 -4.31 6.38
N MET A 56 2.63 -3.77 5.19
CA MET A 56 3.29 -2.46 5.05
C MET A 56 2.43 -1.31 5.60
N GLU A 57 1.11 -1.39 5.44
CA GLU A 57 0.18 -0.42 6.02
C GLU A 57 0.28 -0.41 7.55
N VAL A 58 0.26 -1.58 8.20
CA VAL A 58 0.43 -1.68 9.66
C VAL A 58 1.76 -1.08 10.11
N HIS A 59 2.84 -1.35 9.39
CA HIS A 59 4.16 -0.79 9.70
C HIS A 59 4.19 0.74 9.57
N LEU A 60 3.65 1.30 8.49
CA LEU A 60 3.59 2.74 8.28
C LEU A 60 2.62 3.42 9.26
N GLN A 61 1.50 2.79 9.62
CA GLN A 61 0.59 3.28 10.65
C GLN A 61 1.27 3.36 12.01
N ALA A 62 2.08 2.35 12.39
CA ALA A 62 2.86 2.37 13.62
C ALA A 62 3.88 3.51 13.62
N ARG A 63 4.59 3.72 12.50
CA ARG A 63 5.54 4.84 12.33
C ARG A 63 4.85 6.19 12.44
N ARG A 64 3.69 6.37 11.78
CA ARG A 64 2.86 7.57 11.88
C ARG A 64 2.46 7.86 13.32
N LYS A 65 2.04 6.84 14.07
CA LYS A 65 1.64 6.99 15.48
C LYS A 65 2.80 7.46 16.34
N LYS A 66 3.98 6.87 16.18
CA LYS A 66 5.22 7.30 16.88
C LYS A 66 5.59 8.74 16.56
N LEU A 67 5.56 9.14 15.28
CA LEU A 67 5.86 10.51 14.89
C LEU A 67 4.81 11.50 15.45
N LYS A 68 3.52 11.14 15.44
CA LYS A 68 2.46 11.97 16.03
C LYS A 68 2.62 12.17 17.54
N SER A 69 3.14 11.19 18.28
CA SER A 69 3.43 11.36 19.71
C SER A 69 4.74 12.13 19.95
N GLN A 70 5.75 11.97 19.10
CA GLN A 70 7.04 12.65 19.28
C GLN A 70 7.01 14.15 18.95
N ILE A 71 6.20 14.58 17.97
CA ILE A 71 6.10 15.99 17.58
C ILE A 71 5.71 16.92 18.76
N PRO A 72 4.67 16.63 19.57
CA PRO A 72 4.34 17.47 20.72
C PRO A 72 5.44 17.46 21.79
N ASP A 73 6.12 16.33 22.01
CA ASP A 73 7.23 16.25 22.96
C ASP A 73 8.40 17.15 22.53
N ILE A 74 8.78 17.13 21.25
CA ILE A 74 9.81 18.01 20.69
C ILE A 74 9.37 19.48 20.78
N LYS A 75 8.10 19.79 20.52
CA LYS A 75 7.56 21.15 20.62
C LYS A 75 7.58 21.68 22.05
N SER A 76 7.21 20.85 23.03
CA SER A 76 7.29 21.17 24.46
C SER A 76 8.73 21.44 24.88
N SER A 77 9.66 20.58 24.46
CA SER A 77 11.10 20.75 24.70
C SER A 77 11.63 22.08 24.14
N LEU A 78 11.15 22.47 22.96
CA LEU A 78 11.51 23.74 22.31
C LEU A 78 10.93 24.94 23.07
N GLN A 79 9.71 24.82 23.61
CA GLN A 79 9.12 25.85 24.47
C GLN A 79 9.91 26.03 25.77
N ILE A 80 10.31 24.94 26.42
CA ILE A 80 11.15 24.98 27.63
C ILE A 80 12.49 25.68 27.33
N VAL A 81 13.17 25.32 26.23
CA VAL A 81 14.43 25.97 25.85
C VAL A 81 14.24 27.47 25.57
N LYS A 82 13.13 27.87 24.95
CA LYS A 82 12.79 29.29 24.74
C LYS A 82 12.53 30.03 26.04
N GLU A 83 11.76 29.45 26.96
CA GLU A 83 11.52 30.01 28.29
C GLU A 83 12.80 30.10 29.12
N MET A 84 13.71 29.12 29.00
CA MET A 84 15.01 29.17 29.65
C MET A 84 15.92 30.24 29.04
N LYS A 85 15.82 30.50 27.73
CA LYS A 85 16.55 31.58 27.06
C LYS A 85 16.07 32.96 27.53
N THR A 86 14.76 33.17 27.66
CA THR A 86 14.20 34.43 28.17
C THR A 86 14.42 34.61 29.67
N ARG A 87 14.40 33.53 30.46
CA ARG A 87 14.71 33.58 31.89
C ARG A 87 16.20 33.65 32.21
N LYS A 88 17.12 33.26 31.33
CA LYS A 88 18.58 33.40 31.58
C LYS A 88 19.12 34.84 31.50
N ASP A 89 18.31 35.83 31.13
CA ASP A 89 18.59 37.25 31.47
C ASP A 89 18.46 37.52 32.99
N THR A 90 17.87 36.57 33.74
CA THR A 90 17.84 36.52 35.20
C THR A 90 18.52 35.24 35.69
N ALA A 91 19.83 35.34 35.89
CA ALA A 91 20.72 34.47 36.67
C ALA A 91 20.17 33.08 37.10
N GLU A 92 20.61 32.02 36.41
CA GLU A 92 21.36 30.88 36.96
C GLU A 92 21.53 29.80 35.88
N VAL A 93 22.68 29.15 35.87
CA VAL A 93 23.03 28.10 34.90
C VAL A 93 22.20 26.86 35.22
N ILE A 94 21.03 26.74 34.60
CA ILE A 94 20.20 25.55 34.71
C ILE A 94 20.75 24.47 33.77
N GLU A 95 21.20 23.36 34.35
CA GLU A 95 21.59 22.13 33.64
C GLU A 95 20.34 21.43 33.08
N THR A 96 20.07 21.56 31.78
CA THR A 96 19.02 20.78 31.12
C THR A 96 19.58 19.49 30.54
N ARG A 97 19.01 18.37 30.99
CA ARG A 97 19.38 17.00 30.57
C ARG A 97 18.33 16.48 29.60
N TYR A 98 18.72 16.16 28.36
CA TYR A 98 17.83 15.56 27.36
C TYR A 98 18.49 14.34 26.70
N LEU A 99 17.68 13.28 26.53
CA LEU A 99 18.07 12.08 25.80
C LEU A 99 17.87 12.29 24.30
N LEU A 100 18.95 12.16 23.52
CA LEU A 100 18.95 12.43 22.09
C LEU A 100 18.49 11.23 21.24
N SER A 101 18.56 9.98 21.75
CA SER A 101 18.04 8.76 21.07
C SER A 101 18.15 7.50 21.95
N ASP A 102 17.26 6.52 21.74
CA ASP A 102 17.16 5.23 22.47
C ASP A 102 18.35 4.26 22.29
N GLN A 103 19.30 4.55 21.39
CA GLN A 103 20.34 3.58 20.97
C GLN A 103 21.80 4.01 21.22
N ALA A 104 22.04 5.25 21.65
CA ALA A 104 23.40 5.71 21.97
C ALA A 104 23.35 6.81 23.03
N ASN A 105 23.80 6.48 24.25
CA ASN A 105 23.91 7.42 25.38
C ASN A 105 25.14 8.33 25.23
N VAL A 106 25.18 9.14 24.18
CA VAL A 106 26.20 10.19 24.01
C VAL A 106 25.62 11.52 24.49
N MET A 107 26.18 12.04 25.58
CA MET A 107 25.79 13.31 26.18
C MET A 107 26.66 14.42 25.61
N LEU A 108 26.04 15.40 24.97
CA LEU A 108 26.73 16.58 24.43
C LEU A 108 26.14 17.81 25.08
N GLU A 109 27.02 18.66 25.62
CA GLU A 109 26.65 19.98 26.12
C GLU A 109 26.39 20.88 24.91
N TYR A 110 25.14 21.35 24.77
CA TYR A 110 24.79 22.35 23.77
C TYR A 110 24.50 23.67 24.45
N GLY A 111 25.00 24.77 23.88
CA GLY A 111 24.50 26.09 24.24
C GLY A 111 23.00 26.19 23.95
N LEU A 112 22.27 27.03 24.69
CA LEU A 112 20.82 27.19 24.50
C LEU A 112 20.44 27.57 23.06
N GLY A 113 21.29 28.32 22.36
CA GLY A 113 21.11 28.66 20.95
C GLY A 113 21.23 27.45 20.02
N ASP A 114 22.23 26.59 20.24
CA ASP A 114 22.43 25.39 19.44
C ASP A 114 21.35 24.34 19.70
N ALA A 115 20.90 24.22 20.95
CA ALA A 115 19.78 23.36 21.34
C ALA A 115 18.47 23.79 20.64
N GLU A 116 18.18 25.09 20.57
CA GLU A 116 17.02 25.63 19.83
C GLU A 116 17.10 25.30 18.34
N GLY A 117 18.27 25.50 17.71
CA GLY A 117 18.51 25.18 16.31
C GLY A 117 18.34 23.68 16.01
N LEU A 118 18.90 22.82 16.87
CA LEU A 118 18.80 21.37 16.74
C LEU A 118 17.36 20.87 16.90
N LEU A 119 16.65 21.32 17.94
CA LEU A 119 15.25 20.95 18.19
C LEU A 119 14.33 21.44 17.07
N SER A 120 14.56 22.65 16.56
CA SER A 120 13.80 23.20 15.42
C SER A 120 14.03 22.38 14.15
N LYS A 121 15.28 22.02 13.86
CA LYS A 121 15.62 21.16 12.71
C LYS A 121 15.01 19.76 12.85
N ASN A 122 15.06 19.17 14.04
CA ASN A 122 14.45 17.87 14.32
C ASN A 122 12.92 17.93 14.17
N LEU A 123 12.27 18.97 14.70
CA LEU A 123 10.83 19.20 14.53
C LEU A 123 10.44 19.31 13.05
N GLY A 124 11.22 20.08 12.27
CA GLY A 124 11.02 20.21 10.83
C GLY A 124 11.14 18.86 10.11
N ASN A 125 12.15 18.06 10.44
CA ASN A 125 12.36 16.73 9.88
C ASN A 125 11.24 15.75 10.28
N ALA A 126 10.86 15.70 11.56
CA ALA A 126 9.78 14.86 12.05
C ALA A 126 8.43 15.21 11.38
N THR A 127 8.16 16.49 11.17
CA THR A 127 6.94 16.97 10.48
C THR A 127 6.95 16.60 9.00
N LYS A 128 8.09 16.75 8.31
CA LYS A 128 8.25 16.31 6.90
C LYS A 128 8.07 14.80 6.77
N ASN A 129 8.70 14.03 7.65
CA ASN A 129 8.57 12.57 7.69
C ASN A 129 7.13 12.14 7.95
N LEU A 130 6.41 12.84 8.84
CA LEU A 130 5.00 12.54 9.09
C LEU A 130 4.16 12.73 7.81
N LYS A 131 4.35 13.84 7.10
CA LYS A 131 3.64 14.12 5.84
C LYS A 131 3.94 13.07 4.77
N GLN A 132 5.20 12.67 4.63
CA GLN A 132 5.58 11.62 3.69
C GLN A 132 4.91 10.29 4.03
N VAL A 133 4.93 9.88 5.30
CA VAL A 133 4.26 8.65 5.75
C VAL A 133 2.74 8.71 5.56
N GLU A 134 2.12 9.88 5.75
CA GLU A 134 0.68 10.05 5.48
C GLU A 134 0.37 9.89 3.98
N HIS A 135 1.20 10.46 3.10
CA HIS A 135 1.07 10.28 1.65
C HIS A 135 1.27 8.82 1.23
N ASP A 136 2.27 8.14 1.77
CA ASP A 136 2.54 6.72 1.48
C ASP A 136 1.38 5.81 1.95
N LEU A 137 0.73 6.15 3.07
CA LEU A 137 -0.45 5.43 3.56
C LEU A 137 -1.65 5.59 2.63
N ASP A 138 -1.87 6.80 2.10
CA ASP A 138 -2.96 7.05 1.15
C ASP A 138 -2.70 6.36 -0.19
N PHE A 139 -1.44 6.36 -0.66
CA PHE A 139 -1.04 5.57 -1.82
C PHE A 139 -1.30 4.07 -1.59
N LEU A 140 -0.90 3.52 -0.44
CA LEU A 140 -1.15 2.10 -0.12
C LEU A 140 -2.62 1.72 -0.11
N ARG A 141 -3.48 2.60 0.42
CA ARG A 141 -4.93 2.38 0.39
C ARG A 141 -5.45 2.30 -1.04
N ASN A 142 -5.00 3.20 -1.90
CA ASN A 142 -5.36 3.18 -3.32
C ASN A 142 -4.87 1.89 -3.99
N GLN A 143 -3.65 1.43 -3.68
CA GLN A 143 -3.13 0.16 -4.19
C GLN A 143 -3.95 -1.05 -3.71
N CYS A 144 -4.31 -1.11 -2.42
CA CYS A 144 -5.19 -2.15 -1.88
C CYS A 144 -6.54 -2.18 -2.61
N THR A 145 -7.21 -1.04 -2.76
CA THR A 145 -8.50 -0.95 -3.46
C THR A 145 -8.37 -1.38 -4.92
N THR A 146 -7.29 -0.99 -5.59
CA THR A 146 -7.00 -1.35 -6.99
C THR A 146 -6.82 -2.88 -7.14
N THR A 147 -6.07 -3.51 -6.24
CA THR A 147 -5.88 -4.97 -6.20
C THR A 147 -7.19 -5.69 -5.89
N GLU A 148 -7.99 -5.20 -4.94
CA GLU A 148 -9.28 -5.80 -4.58
C GLU A 148 -10.29 -5.75 -5.74
N VAL A 149 -10.39 -4.60 -6.41
CA VAL A 149 -11.25 -4.46 -7.60
C VAL A 149 -10.78 -5.40 -8.72
N THR A 150 -9.47 -5.49 -8.94
CA THR A 150 -8.89 -6.39 -9.94
C THR A 150 -9.19 -7.86 -9.62
N MET A 151 -9.02 -8.27 -8.36
CA MET A 151 -9.35 -9.62 -7.89
C MET A 151 -10.84 -9.94 -8.08
N ALA A 152 -11.73 -8.99 -7.77
CA ALA A 152 -13.17 -9.15 -7.97
C ALA A 152 -13.55 -9.27 -9.46
N ARG A 153 -12.92 -8.48 -10.34
CA ARG A 153 -13.14 -8.58 -11.79
C ARG A 153 -12.70 -9.94 -12.32
N ILE A 154 -11.56 -10.46 -11.87
CA ILE A 154 -11.05 -11.79 -12.23
C ILE A 154 -11.99 -12.89 -11.75
N TYR A 155 -12.50 -12.78 -10.52
CA TYR A 155 -13.49 -13.72 -10.00
C TYR A 155 -14.76 -13.74 -10.85
N ASN A 156 -15.29 -12.56 -11.18
CA ASN A 156 -16.48 -12.42 -12.04
C ASN A 156 -16.24 -13.02 -13.44
N TRP A 157 -15.04 -12.85 -14.00
CA TRP A 157 -14.65 -13.45 -15.28
C TRP A 157 -14.60 -14.99 -15.20
N ASP A 158 -13.97 -15.58 -14.17
CA ASP A 158 -13.90 -17.05 -13.99
C ASP A 158 -15.31 -17.66 -13.80
N VAL A 159 -16.18 -16.99 -13.03
CA VAL A 159 -17.57 -17.43 -12.85
C VAL A 159 -18.35 -17.39 -14.17
N LYS A 160 -18.20 -16.33 -14.98
CA LYS A 160 -18.85 -16.20 -16.28
C LYS A 160 -18.40 -17.31 -17.24
N ARG A 161 -17.10 -17.60 -17.28
CA ARG A 161 -16.54 -18.68 -18.10
C ARG A 161 -17.08 -20.05 -17.69
N ARG A 162 -17.04 -20.39 -16.40
CA ARG A 162 -17.55 -21.67 -15.88
C ARG A 162 -19.05 -21.86 -16.12
N ARG A 163 -19.84 -20.79 -16.02
CA ARG A 163 -21.28 -20.84 -16.33
C ARG A 163 -21.52 -21.08 -17.82
N ALA A 164 -20.77 -20.41 -18.69
CA ALA A 164 -20.85 -20.62 -20.14
C ALA A 164 -20.43 -22.04 -20.56
N GLU A 165 -19.36 -22.59 -19.97
CA GLU A 165 -18.92 -23.96 -20.21
C GLU A 165 -19.96 -25.00 -19.78
N LYS A 166 -20.61 -24.80 -18.63
CA LYS A 166 -21.71 -25.67 -18.17
C LYS A 166 -22.92 -25.60 -19.09
N ALA A 167 -23.34 -24.40 -19.49
CA ALA A 167 -24.44 -24.23 -20.42
C ALA A 167 -24.15 -24.88 -21.80
N ALA A 168 -22.92 -24.73 -22.30
CA ALA A 168 -22.49 -25.36 -23.55
C ALA A 168 -22.35 -26.90 -23.46
N ALA A 169 -22.10 -27.44 -22.26
CA ALA A 169 -22.09 -28.88 -22.01
C ALA A 169 -23.51 -29.46 -21.94
N GLU A 170 -24.48 -28.72 -21.43
CA GLU A 170 -25.90 -29.11 -21.35
C GLU A 170 -26.61 -29.02 -22.72
N ASP A 171 -26.20 -28.09 -23.59
CA ASP A 171 -26.80 -27.90 -24.93
C ASP A 171 -26.24 -28.86 -26.01
N LYS A 172 -25.26 -29.71 -25.70
CA LYS A 172 -24.81 -30.75 -26.64
C LYS A 172 -25.87 -31.84 -26.74
N PRO A 173 -26.57 -32.02 -27.88
CA PRO A 173 -27.58 -33.05 -28.01
C PRO A 173 -26.94 -34.44 -27.87
N LEU A 174 -27.57 -35.32 -27.10
CA LEU A 174 -27.24 -36.75 -27.01
C LEU A 174 -27.29 -37.37 -28.41
N LYS A 175 -26.19 -37.31 -29.15
CA LYS A 175 -26.07 -37.94 -30.46
C LYS A 175 -25.82 -39.43 -30.26
N GLY A 176 -26.89 -40.21 -30.34
CA GLY A 176 -26.83 -41.63 -30.69
C GLY A 176 -27.06 -42.64 -29.56
N ARG A 177 -28.26 -42.65 -28.94
CA ARG A 177 -28.85 -43.95 -28.55
C ARG A 177 -29.63 -44.46 -29.74
N GLY A 178 -28.96 -45.27 -30.57
CA GLY A 178 -29.60 -45.99 -31.66
C GLY A 178 -30.77 -46.81 -31.11
N ARG A 179 -32.00 -46.44 -31.49
CA ARG A 179 -33.14 -47.34 -31.42
C ARG A 179 -32.84 -48.51 -32.37
N GLY A 180 -32.40 -49.63 -31.81
CA GLY A 180 -32.31 -50.90 -32.52
C GLY A 180 -33.68 -51.22 -33.11
N ARG A 181 -33.73 -51.25 -34.44
CA ARG A 181 -34.88 -51.67 -35.25
C ARG A 181 -35.35 -53.05 -34.80
N GLY A 182 -36.67 -53.21 -34.77
CA GLY A 182 -37.33 -54.49 -34.54
C GLY A 182 -36.75 -55.58 -35.45
N ARG A 183 -36.46 -56.74 -34.85
CA ARG A 183 -36.46 -58.00 -35.57
C ARG A 183 -37.81 -58.63 -35.31
N GLU A 184 -38.63 -58.64 -36.35
CA GLU A 184 -39.87 -59.39 -36.41
C GLU A 184 -39.58 -60.87 -36.11
N PHE A 185 -40.31 -61.41 -35.14
CA PHE A 185 -40.43 -62.84 -34.91
C PHE A 185 -41.33 -63.39 -36.03
N SER A 186 -40.74 -64.08 -37.00
CA SER A 186 -41.49 -64.99 -37.87
C SER A 186 -41.26 -66.41 -37.37
N PHE A 187 -42.35 -67.07 -37.04
CA PHE A 187 -42.45 -68.44 -36.54
C PHE A 187 -42.72 -69.34 -37.75
N GLU A 188 -41.94 -70.41 -37.91
CA GLU A 188 -42.24 -71.55 -38.79
C GLU A 188 -41.77 -72.84 -38.11
#